data_AF-A0A4P8YLS6-F1
#
_entry.id   AF-A0A4P8YLS6-F1
#
_cell.length_a   1.000
_cell.length_b   1.000
_cell.length_c   1.000
_cell.angle_alpha   90.00
_cell.angle_beta   90.00
_cell.angle_gamma   90.00
#
_symmetry.space_group_name_H-M   'P 1'
#
loop_
_entity.id
_entity.type
_entity.pdbx_description
1 polymer ?
#
loop_
_entity_poly.entity_id
_entity_poly.type
_entity_poly.pdbx_seq_one_letter_code
_entity_poly.pdbx_strand_id
1 'polypeptide(L)' 'MDKKFVNFGFTMSPEIPTNTALEIVAIKNVLMCILAHMPEKRKVITDELSAIDSDIMRDIVKNIRLMDQQ' A
#
# COMPACT_ATOMS: atom_id res chain seq x y z
N MET A 1 23.66 -1.83 -7.55
CA MET A 1 22.21 -2.06 -7.49
C MET A 1 21.54 -0.80 -7.98
N ASP A 2 20.90 -0.84 -9.14
CA ASP A 2 20.08 0.29 -9.59
C ASP A 2 18.96 0.52 -8.58
N LYS A 3 18.80 1.76 -8.13
CA LYS A 3 17.71 2.15 -7.24
C LYS A 3 16.40 2.04 -8.03
N LYS A 4 15.62 0.98 -7.79
CA LYS A 4 14.28 0.85 -8.36
C LYS A 4 13.30 1.69 -7.56
N PHE A 5 12.64 2.63 -8.23
CA PHE A 5 11.54 3.40 -7.64
C PHE A 5 10.27 2.56 -7.67
N VAL A 6 9.61 2.41 -6.52
CA VAL A 6 8.26 1.81 -6.45
C VAL A 6 7.24 2.94 -6.43
N ASN A 7 6.29 2.90 -7.35
CA ASN A 7 5.17 3.82 -7.36
C ASN A 7 3.95 3.14 -6.74
N PHE A 8 3.59 3.52 -5.51
CA PHE A 8 2.41 2.99 -4.83
C PHE A 8 1.15 3.70 -5.32
N GLY A 9 0.10 2.91 -5.58
CA GLY A 9 -1.21 3.43 -5.98
C GLY A 9 -2.24 3.21 -4.87
N PHE A 10 -3.13 4.17 -4.68
CA PHE A 10 -4.24 4.07 -3.75
C PHE A 10 -5.52 4.60 -4.38
N THR A 11 -6.54 3.76 -4.38
CA THR A 11 -7.92 4.07 -4.71
C THR A 11 -8.51 4.97 -3.62
N MET A 12 -9.30 5.95 -4.04
CA MET A 12 -9.93 6.93 -3.18
C MET A 12 -11.34 7.23 -3.68
N SER A 13 -12.28 7.47 -2.76
CA SER A 13 -13.61 7.95 -3.13
C SER A 13 -13.52 9.34 -3.76
N PRO A 14 -14.25 9.60 -4.86
CA PRO A 14 -14.32 10.94 -5.47
C PRO A 14 -15.01 11.97 -4.57
N GLU A 15 -15.70 11.55 -3.51
CA GLU A 15 -16.36 12.43 -2.54
C GLU A 15 -15.36 13.09 -1.57
N ILE A 16 -14.13 12.57 -1.49
CA ILE A 16 -13.10 13.10 -0.59
C ILE A 16 -12.43 14.32 -1.25
N PRO A 17 -12.39 15.49 -0.59
CA PRO A 17 -11.68 16.66 -1.10
C PRO A 17 -10.21 16.36 -1.38
N THR A 18 -9.68 16.91 -2.48
CA THR A 18 -8.32 16.62 -2.95
C THR A 18 -7.24 16.80 -1.87
N ASN A 19 -7.30 17.88 -1.09
CA ASN A 19 -6.31 18.14 -0.04
C ASN A 19 -6.32 17.03 1.03
N THR A 20 -7.51 16.61 1.46
CA THR A 20 -7.67 15.49 2.41
C THR A 20 -7.21 14.17 1.79
N ALA A 21 -7.49 13.94 0.51
CA ALA A 21 -7.01 12.75 -0.19
C ALA A 21 -5.48 12.67 -0.23
N LEU A 22 -4.80 13.80 -0.45
CA LEU A 22 -3.33 13.88 -0.44
C LEU A 22 -2.75 13.57 0.96
N GLU A 23 -3.35 14.07 2.03
CA GLU A 23 -2.96 13.75 3.40
C GLU A 23 -3.12 12.24 3.70
N ILE A 24 -4.24 11.65 3.28
CA ILE A 24 -4.47 10.21 3.44
C ILE A 24 -3.42 9.40 2.65
N VAL A 25 -3.10 9.82 1.42
CA VAL A 25 -2.04 9.19 0.62
C VAL A 25 -0.69 9.28 1.30
N ALA A 26 -0.35 10.41 1.93
CA ALA A 26 0.89 10.56 2.70
C ALA A 26 0.97 9.54 3.85
N ILE A 27 -0.12 9.36 4.60
CA ILE A 27 -0.19 8.36 5.69
C ILE A 27 -0.04 6.93 5.13
N LYS A 28 -0.73 6.62 4.03
CA LYS A 28 -0.62 5.30 3.38
C LYS A 28 0.80 5.02 2.88
N ASN A 29 1.51 6.04 2.39
CA ASN A 29 2.93 5.91 2.01
C ASN A 29 3.83 5.64 3.21
N VAL A 30 3.59 6.28 4.37
CA VAL A 30 4.32 5.96 5.60
C VAL A 30 4.10 4.50 6.01
N LEU A 31 2.87 4.01 5.95
CA LEU A 31 2.57 2.61 6.19
C LEU A 31 3.35 1.69 5.25
N MET A 32 3.40 2.00 3.96
CA MET A 32 4.19 1.22 3.00
C MET A 32 5.67 1.23 3.34
N CYS A 33 6.25 2.37 3.74
CA CYS A 33 7.64 2.44 4.18
C CYS A 33 7.92 1.54 5.40
N ILE A 34 7.01 1.48 6.36
CA ILE A 34 7.15 0.60 7.54
C ILE A 34 7.11 -0.88 7.10
N LEU A 35 6.12 -1.26 6.29
CA LEU A 35 5.99 -2.63 5.78
C LEU A 35 7.17 -3.04 4.90
N ALA A 36 7.80 -2.10 4.20
CA ALA A 36 9.02 -2.33 3.46
C ALA A 36 10.19 -2.77 4.37
N HIS A 37 10.17 -2.45 5.66
CA HIS A 37 11.20 -2.89 6.61
C HIS A 37 10.80 -4.15 7.40
N MET A 38 9.63 -4.75 7.13
CA MET A 38 9.10 -5.93 7.82
C MET A 38 8.74 -7.07 6.86
N PRO A 39 9.69 -7.57 6.04
CA PRO A 39 9.42 -8.59 5.02
C PRO A 39 8.77 -9.87 5.57
N GLU A 40 9.12 -10.26 6.79
CA GLU A 40 8.56 -11.42 7.48
C GLU A 40 7.07 -11.29 7.82
N LYS A 41 6.55 -10.06 7.91
CA LYS A 41 5.13 -9.79 8.19
C LYS A 41 4.29 -9.67 6.93
N ARG A 42 4.90 -9.28 5.80
CA ARG A 42 4.21 -8.99 4.54
C ARG A 42 3.34 -10.13 4.03
N LYS A 43 3.81 -11.39 4.18
CA LYS A 43 3.05 -12.58 3.77
C LYS A 43 1.73 -12.72 4.54
N VAL A 44 1.81 -12.70 5.87
CA VAL A 44 0.63 -12.84 6.75
C VAL A 44 -0.36 -11.71 6.48
N ILE A 45 0.13 -10.46 6.39
CA ILE A 45 -0.70 -9.29 6.09
C ILE A 45 -1.36 -9.44 4.72
N THR A 46 -0.63 -9.91 3.72
CA THR A 46 -1.19 -10.13 2.38
C THR A 46 -2.31 -11.16 2.41
N ASP A 47 -2.11 -12.28 3.09
CA ASP A 47 -3.10 -13.37 3.17
C ASP A 47 -4.36 -12.91 3.91
N GLU A 48 -4.21 -12.23 5.06
CA GLU A 48 -5.31 -11.70 5.85
C GLU A 48 -6.11 -10.63 5.10
N LEU A 49 -5.43 -9.66 4.48
CA LEU A 49 -6.09 -8.56 3.78
C LEU A 49 -6.69 -8.99 2.43
N SER A 50 -6.15 -10.03 1.78
CA SER A 50 -6.71 -10.57 0.52
C SER A 50 -8.09 -11.19 0.71
N ALA A 51 -8.45 -11.58 1.93
CA ALA A 51 -9.75 -12.16 2.25
C ALA A 51 -10.88 -11.11 2.40
N ILE A 52 -10.55 -9.82 2.35
CA ILE A 52 -11.49 -8.72 2.61
C ILE A 52 -11.81 -7.99 1.30
N ASP A 53 -13.10 -7.89 0.95
CA ASP A 53 -13.54 -7.11 -0.21
C ASP A 53 -13.60 -5.61 0.11
N SER A 54 -12.45 -4.96 -0.02
CA SER A 54 -12.29 -3.51 0.19
C SER A 54 -11.19 -2.98 -0.72
N ASP A 55 -11.47 -1.88 -1.43
CA ASP A 55 -10.51 -1.24 -2.33
C ASP A 55 -9.21 -0.88 -1.61
N ILE A 56 -9.32 -0.37 -0.38
CA ILE A 56 -8.16 0.00 0.45
C ILE A 56 -7.29 -1.24 0.73
N MET A 57 -7.92 -2.36 1.07
CA MET A 57 -7.19 -3.61 1.37
C MET A 57 -6.56 -4.18 0.10
N ARG A 58 -7.27 -4.14 -1.03
CA ARG A 58 -6.74 -4.52 -2.35
C ARG A 58 -5.51 -3.70 -2.74
N ASP A 59 -5.52 -2.39 -2.51
CA ASP A 59 -4.38 -1.52 -2.80
C ASP A 59 -3.17 -1.85 -1.93
N ILE A 60 -3.37 -2.07 -0.62
CA ILE A 60 -2.29 -2.45 0.30
C ILE A 60 -1.66 -3.77 -0.16
N VAL A 61 -2.47 -4.79 -0.44
CA VAL A 61 -2.01 -6.08 -0.96
C VAL A 61 -1.23 -5.92 -2.26
N LYS A 62 -1.75 -5.14 -3.20
CA LYS A 62 -1.08 -4.87 -4.48
C LYS A 62 0.29 -4.21 -4.25
N ASN A 63 0.36 -3.22 -3.37
CA ASN A 63 1.58 -2.49 -3.07
C ASN A 63 2.62 -3.35 -2.33
N ILE A 64 2.20 -4.23 -1.41
CA ILE A 64 3.09 -5.22 -0.78
C ILE A 64 3.68 -6.16 -1.84
N ARG A 65 2.86 -6.69 -2.74
CA ARG A 65 3.32 -7.58 -3.82
C ARG A 65 4.33 -6.90 -4.75
N LEU A 66 4.18 -5.60 -5.01
CA LEU A 66 5.17 -4.82 -5.76
C LEU A 66 6.52 -4.73 -5.05
N MET A 67 6.54 -4.71 -3.72
CA MET A 67 7.79 -4.72 -2.94
C MET A 67 8.48 -6.09 -2.97
N ASP A 68 7.72 -7.18 -3.00
CA ASP A 68 8.26 -8.55 -2.98
C ASP A 68 8.76 -9.01 -4.36
N GLN A 69 8.38 -8.30 -5.42
CA GLN A 69 8.86 -8.52 -6.80
C GLN A 69 10.21 -7.83 -7.10
N GLN A 70 10.84 -7.21 -6.09
CA GLN A 70 12.13 -6.53 -6.21
C GLN A 70 13.30 -7.39 -5.77
#